data_AF-A0A142XI91-F1
#
_entry.id   AF-A0A142XI91-F1
#
_cell.length_a   1.000
_cell.length_b   1.000
_cell.length_c   1.000
_cell.angle_alpha   90.00
_cell.angle_beta   90.00
_cell.angle_gamma   90.00
#
_symmetry.space_group_name_H-M   'P 1'
#
loop_
_entity.id
_entity.type
_entity.pdbx_description
1 polymer ?
#
loop_
_entity_poly.entity_id
_entity_poly.type
_entity_poly.pdbx_seq_one_letter_code
_entity_poly.pdbx_strand_id
1 'polypeptide(L)'
;MSTQPVSVYTAVREILVADGTLSTDEIVTRAKARGVTKPDAAIRKVVNNTKSELKLRSKKNKKAGRKLIQPLFPSPYTVAREVLAADPELPSAVVLSQLKARGVSRSDSEILEAIRKTRMIARHKARAVPAAARATTASASEGSGEETVFSGLALANKTAHLCGGVAKAREIAEAIRSCGGIDTFLKRLELIAEILSSDTDL
;
A
#
# COMPACT_ATOMS: atom_id res chain seq x y z
N MET A 1 26.48 14.84 -2.44
CA MET A 1 25.31 14.07 -2.91
C MET A 1 25.77 13.17 -4.06
N SER A 2 26.14 11.92 -3.76
CA SER A 2 26.63 10.98 -4.78
C SER A 2 25.42 10.38 -5.52
N THR A 3 25.12 10.90 -6.70
CA THR A 3 24.06 10.37 -7.57
C THR A 3 24.48 9.00 -8.09
N GLN A 4 23.82 7.94 -7.62
CA GLN A 4 24.04 6.60 -8.14
C GLN A 4 23.68 6.54 -9.63
N PRO A 5 24.46 5.81 -10.46
CA PRO A 5 24.16 5.70 -11.89
C PRO A 5 22.82 4.98 -12.09
N VAL A 6 21.82 5.72 -12.57
CA VAL A 6 20.49 5.16 -12.86
C VAL A 6 20.58 4.32 -14.13
N SER A 7 20.06 3.09 -14.08
CA SER A 7 19.99 2.22 -15.26
C SER A 7 19.11 2.85 -16.35
N VAL A 8 19.58 2.79 -17.60
CA VAL A 8 18.82 3.34 -18.75
C VAL A 8 17.44 2.71 -18.86
N TYR A 9 17.36 1.39 -18.63
CA TYR A 9 16.10 0.66 -18.75
C TYR A 9 15.09 1.07 -17.67
N THR A 10 15.53 1.26 -16.43
CA THR A 10 14.63 1.65 -15.33
C THR A 10 14.10 3.06 -15.55
N ALA A 11 14.97 4.01 -15.89
CA ALA A 11 14.56 5.39 -16.18
C ALA A 11 13.57 5.47 -17.35
N VAL A 12 13.85 4.79 -18.47
CA VAL A 12 12.98 4.78 -19.65
C VAL A 12 11.64 4.12 -19.35
N ARG A 13 11.63 3.00 -18.61
CA ARG A 13 10.40 2.29 -18.26
C ARG A 13 9.51 3.10 -17.34
N GLU A 14 10.07 3.79 -16.35
CA GLU A 14 9.29 4.68 -15.48
C GLU A 14 8.64 5.84 -16.24
N ILE A 15 9.39 6.49 -17.13
CA ILE A 15 8.86 7.58 -17.98
C ILE A 15 7.72 7.07 -18.86
N LEU A 16 7.89 5.90 -19.50
CA LEU A 16 6.85 5.30 -20.36
C LEU A 16 5.63 4.79 -19.60
N VAL A 17 5.80 4.36 -18.34
CA VAL A 17 4.70 3.94 -17.47
C VAL A 17 3.91 5.14 -16.97
N ALA A 18 4.58 6.26 -16.68
CA ALA A 18 3.92 7.51 -16.33
C ALA A 18 3.18 8.10 -17.53
N ASP A 19 3.87 8.26 -18.67
CA ASP A 19 3.37 8.95 -19.87
C ASP A 19 3.68 8.13 -21.14
N GLY A 20 2.79 7.21 -21.50
CA GLY A 20 2.99 6.30 -22.64
C GLY A 20 2.90 6.94 -24.03
N THR A 21 2.46 8.20 -24.14
CA THR A 21 2.23 8.91 -25.40
C THR A 21 3.41 9.76 -25.87
N LEU A 22 4.46 9.90 -25.05
CA LEU A 22 5.61 10.74 -25.37
C LEU A 22 6.35 10.29 -26.64
N SER A 23 6.86 11.27 -27.38
CA SER A 23 7.77 11.03 -28.50
C SER A 23 9.09 10.43 -28.01
N THR A 24 9.82 9.76 -28.90
CA THR A 24 11.11 9.16 -28.53
C THR A 24 12.13 10.22 -28.12
N ASP A 25 12.11 11.39 -28.74
CA ASP A 25 13.02 12.50 -28.44
C ASP A 25 12.78 13.08 -27.05
N GLU A 26 11.52 13.29 -26.67
CA GLU A 26 11.17 13.76 -25.32
C GLU A 26 11.60 12.78 -24.22
N ILE A 27 11.45 11.48 -24.47
CA ILE A 27 11.87 10.44 -23.53
C ILE A 27 13.39 10.47 -23.35
N VAL A 28 14.16 10.66 -24.42
CA VAL A 28 15.63 10.79 -24.33
C VAL A 28 16.01 12.02 -23.50
N THR A 29 15.37 13.17 -23.73
CA THR A 29 15.59 14.40 -22.95
C THR A 29 15.30 14.19 -21.47
N ARG A 30 14.15 13.58 -21.14
CA ARG A 30 13.77 13.27 -19.75
C ARG A 30 14.70 12.22 -19.11
N ALA A 31 15.16 11.23 -19.86
CA ALA A 31 16.08 10.22 -19.35
C ALA A 31 17.46 10.83 -19.01
N LYS A 32 17.97 11.72 -19.85
CA LYS A 32 19.21 12.46 -19.57
C LYS A 32 19.08 13.38 -18.35
N ALA A 33 17.95 14.06 -18.21
CA ALA A 33 17.66 14.87 -17.02
C ALA A 33 17.66 14.05 -15.71
N ARG A 34 17.43 12.73 -15.80
CA ARG A 34 17.54 11.79 -14.67
C ARG A 34 18.94 11.20 -14.46
N GLY A 35 19.95 11.74 -15.13
CA GLY A 35 21.35 11.33 -14.96
C GLY A 35 21.78 10.16 -15.85
N VAL A 36 21.02 9.82 -16.90
CA VAL A 36 21.47 8.82 -17.88
C VAL A 36 22.57 9.39 -18.77
N THR A 37 23.77 8.84 -18.68
CA THR A 37 24.98 9.30 -19.40
C THR A 37 25.26 8.54 -20.71
N LYS A 38 24.39 7.60 -21.11
CA LYS A 38 24.57 6.81 -22.33
C LYS A 38 24.32 7.66 -23.61
N PRO A 39 24.92 7.29 -24.75
CA PRO A 39 24.67 7.97 -26.01
C PRO A 39 23.22 7.81 -26.46
N ASP A 40 22.69 8.83 -27.14
CA ASP A 40 21.28 8.95 -27.53
C ASP A 40 20.81 7.77 -28.36
N ALA A 41 21.67 7.27 -29.26
CA ALA A 41 21.40 6.09 -30.07
C ALA A 41 21.09 4.85 -29.20
N ALA A 42 21.83 4.66 -28.10
CA ALA A 42 21.59 3.55 -27.17
C ALA A 42 20.28 3.74 -26.40
N ILE A 43 19.99 4.97 -25.95
CA ILE A 43 18.73 5.27 -25.25
C ILE A 43 17.53 5.04 -26.18
N ARG A 44 17.58 5.54 -27.42
CA ARG A 44 16.51 5.33 -28.43
C ARG A 44 16.24 3.85 -28.68
N LYS A 45 17.29 3.03 -28.78
CA LYS A 45 17.16 1.57 -28.93
C LYS A 45 16.42 0.94 -27.75
N VAL A 46 16.76 1.34 -26.51
CA VAL A 46 16.05 0.89 -25.30
C VAL A 46 14.60 1.35 -25.31
N VAL A 47 14.32 2.61 -25.65
CA VAL A 47 12.94 3.14 -25.73
C VAL A 47 12.09 2.33 -26.70
N ASN A 48 12.57 2.05 -27.90
CA ASN A 48 11.83 1.28 -28.90
C ASN A 48 11.58 -0.16 -28.46
N ASN A 49 12.57 -0.80 -27.83
CA ASN A 49 12.43 -2.14 -27.26
C ASN A 49 11.41 -2.17 -26.12
N THR A 50 11.45 -1.20 -25.21
CA THR A 50 10.49 -1.11 -24.10
C THR A 50 9.07 -0.81 -24.61
N LYS A 51 8.92 0.08 -25.61
CA LYS A 51 7.62 0.35 -26.25
C LYS A 51 7.04 -0.90 -26.93
N SER A 52 7.86 -1.68 -27.64
CA SER A 52 7.41 -2.91 -28.28
C SER A 52 7.03 -4.00 -27.27
N GLU A 53 7.82 -4.14 -26.19
CA GLU A 53 7.53 -5.03 -25.07
C GLU A 53 6.19 -4.67 -24.40
N LEU A 54 5.97 -3.40 -24.07
CA LEU A 54 4.73 -2.92 -23.48
C LEU A 54 3.53 -3.15 -24.42
N LYS A 55 3.68 -2.90 -25.72
CA LYS A 55 2.63 -3.15 -26.72
C LYS A 55 2.31 -4.64 -26.84
N LEU A 56 3.31 -5.52 -26.82
CA LEU A 56 3.13 -6.97 -26.85
C LEU A 56 2.41 -7.47 -25.59
N ARG A 57 2.82 -6.98 -24.41
CA ARG A 57 2.14 -7.30 -23.15
C ARG A 57 0.68 -6.83 -23.17
N SER A 58 0.41 -5.63 -23.68
CA SER A 58 -0.95 -5.10 -23.90
C SER A 58 -1.80 -5.99 -24.79
N LYS A 59 -1.26 -6.46 -25.92
CA LYS A 59 -1.97 -7.39 -26.82
C LYS A 59 -2.23 -8.75 -26.17
N LYS A 60 -1.22 -9.33 -25.51
CA LYS A 60 -1.33 -10.63 -24.80
C LYS A 60 -2.39 -10.57 -23.71
N ASN A 61 -2.42 -9.48 -22.95
CA ASN A 61 -3.37 -9.23 -21.89
C ASN A 61 -4.79 -8.94 -22.41
N LYS A 62 -4.93 -8.24 -23.53
CA LYS A 62 -6.22 -8.10 -24.23
C LYS A 62 -6.77 -9.46 -24.69
N LYS A 63 -5.91 -10.33 -25.23
CA LYS A 63 -6.29 -11.69 -25.67
C LYS A 63 -6.64 -12.61 -24.49
N ALA A 64 -5.98 -12.44 -23.34
CA ALA A 64 -6.23 -13.22 -22.13
C ALA A 64 -7.40 -12.69 -21.27
N GLY A 65 -8.11 -11.64 -21.71
CA GLY A 65 -9.16 -10.97 -20.91
C GLY A 65 -8.65 -10.31 -19.62
N ARG A 66 -7.34 -10.38 -19.33
CA ARG A 66 -6.70 -9.75 -18.19
C ARG A 66 -6.33 -8.33 -18.59
N LYS A 67 -7.18 -7.35 -18.30
CA LYS A 67 -6.82 -5.93 -18.44
C LYS A 67 -5.48 -5.68 -17.73
N LEU A 68 -4.50 -5.15 -18.46
CA LEU A 68 -3.20 -4.79 -17.90
C LEU A 68 -3.43 -3.81 -16.74
N ILE A 69 -2.92 -4.18 -15.56
CA ILE A 69 -2.66 -3.35 -14.37
C ILE A 69 -2.05 -2.01 -14.88
N GLN A 70 -2.50 -0.81 -14.52
CA GLN A 70 -3.24 -0.28 -13.36
C GLN A 70 -3.89 1.03 -13.83
N PRO A 71 -5.09 1.43 -13.37
CA PRO A 71 -5.27 2.85 -13.12
C PRO A 71 -4.35 3.22 -11.96
N LEU A 72 -3.68 4.37 -12.04
CA LEU A 72 -3.04 5.05 -10.91
C LEU A 72 -4.03 5.35 -9.75
N PHE A 73 -5.31 5.02 -9.97
CA PHE A 73 -6.42 5.18 -9.06
C PHE A 73 -6.90 3.82 -8.55
N PRO A 74 -7.17 3.70 -7.25
CA PRO A 74 -7.63 2.46 -6.68
C PRO A 74 -8.99 2.08 -7.27
N SER A 75 -9.17 0.80 -7.61
CA SER A 75 -10.44 0.30 -8.15
C SER A 75 -11.55 0.49 -7.11
N PRO A 76 -12.76 0.95 -7.51
CA PRO A 76 -13.89 1.10 -6.58
C PRO A 76 -14.19 -0.20 -5.82
N TYR A 77 -14.01 -1.36 -6.47
CA TYR A 77 -14.23 -2.67 -5.83
C TYR A 77 -13.19 -3.00 -4.76
N THR A 78 -11.93 -2.61 -4.96
CA THR A 78 -10.86 -2.88 -3.99
C THR A 78 -11.07 -2.01 -2.75
N VAL A 79 -11.32 -0.72 -2.95
CA VAL A 79 -11.57 0.21 -1.85
C VAL A 79 -12.88 -0.11 -1.12
N ALA A 80 -13.96 -0.45 -1.86
CA ALA A 80 -15.21 -0.85 -1.25
C ALA A 80 -15.05 -2.11 -0.38
N ARG A 81 -14.23 -3.08 -0.81
CA ARG A 81 -13.91 -4.28 -0.02
C ARG A 81 -13.18 -3.93 1.27
N GLU A 82 -12.18 -3.05 1.21
CA GLU A 82 -11.44 -2.63 2.41
C GLU A 82 -12.35 -1.91 3.41
N VAL A 83 -13.17 -0.96 2.93
CA VAL A 83 -14.08 -0.19 3.78
C VAL A 83 -15.15 -1.09 4.41
N LEU A 84 -15.80 -1.95 3.60
CA LEU A 84 -16.86 -2.84 4.08
C LEU A 84 -16.35 -4.06 4.86
N ALA A 85 -15.04 -4.37 4.79
CA ALA A 85 -14.43 -5.38 5.64
C ALA A 85 -14.31 -4.90 7.10
N ALA A 86 -14.15 -3.60 7.32
CA ALA A 86 -14.12 -3.01 8.65
C ALA A 86 -15.52 -2.93 9.28
N ASP A 87 -16.53 -2.53 8.50
CA ASP A 87 -17.94 -2.54 8.92
C ASP A 87 -18.86 -2.79 7.71
N PRO A 88 -19.52 -3.95 7.63
CA PRO A 88 -20.35 -4.32 6.48
C PRO A 88 -21.69 -3.56 6.43
N GLU A 89 -22.14 -2.98 7.55
CA GLU A 89 -23.46 -2.34 7.69
C GLU A 89 -23.41 -0.81 7.55
N LEU A 90 -22.21 -0.23 7.34
CA LEU A 90 -22.02 1.19 6.99
C LEU A 90 -23.02 1.67 5.92
N PRO A 91 -23.66 2.85 6.05
CA PRO A 91 -24.58 3.37 5.03
C PRO A 91 -23.85 3.62 3.69
N SER A 92 -24.51 3.31 2.56
CA SER A 92 -23.89 3.43 1.23
C SER A 92 -23.39 4.84 0.90
N ALA A 93 -24.04 5.88 1.44
CA ALA A 93 -23.63 7.27 1.28
C ALA A 93 -22.27 7.55 1.96
N VAL A 94 -22.05 6.99 3.16
CA VAL A 94 -20.78 7.14 3.88
C VAL A 94 -19.65 6.43 3.13
N VAL A 95 -19.91 5.21 2.65
CA VAL A 95 -18.94 4.44 1.87
C VAL A 95 -18.58 5.17 0.58
N LEU A 96 -19.56 5.74 -0.14
CA LEU A 96 -19.31 6.53 -1.35
C LEU A 96 -18.40 7.74 -1.08
N SER A 97 -18.67 8.49 -0.01
CA SER A 97 -17.83 9.63 0.39
C SER A 97 -16.40 9.20 0.72
N GLN A 98 -16.22 8.08 1.43
CA GLN A 98 -14.90 7.54 1.73
C GLN A 98 -14.15 7.06 0.47
N LEU A 99 -14.86 6.47 -0.49
CA LEU A 99 -14.27 6.06 -1.77
C LEU A 99 -13.80 7.27 -2.59
N LYS A 100 -14.60 8.33 -2.65
CA LYS A 100 -14.21 9.59 -3.32
C LYS A 100 -13.03 10.25 -2.64
N ALA A 101 -13.02 10.29 -1.30
CA ALA A 101 -11.89 10.81 -0.52
C ALA A 101 -10.57 10.04 -0.79
N ARG A 102 -10.67 8.75 -1.16
CA ARG A 102 -9.53 7.91 -1.57
C ARG A 102 -9.17 8.02 -3.06
N GLY A 103 -9.72 8.99 -3.77
CA GLY A 103 -9.36 9.28 -5.17
C GLY A 103 -10.03 8.38 -6.19
N VAL A 104 -11.13 7.71 -5.86
CA VAL A 104 -11.91 6.93 -6.83
C VAL A 104 -12.69 7.91 -7.73
N SER A 105 -12.25 8.08 -8.97
CA SER A 105 -12.80 9.02 -9.96
C SER A 105 -13.93 8.45 -10.84
N ARG A 106 -14.61 7.38 -10.40
CA ARG A 106 -15.72 6.76 -11.13
C ARG A 106 -17.04 7.50 -10.89
N SER A 107 -18.02 7.26 -11.75
CA SER A 107 -19.37 7.79 -11.56
C SER A 107 -20.01 7.18 -10.30
N ASP A 108 -20.90 7.94 -9.66
CA ASP A 108 -21.55 7.54 -8.42
C ASP A 108 -22.36 6.24 -8.60
N SER A 109 -22.96 6.03 -9.77
CA SER A 109 -23.67 4.79 -10.11
C SER A 109 -22.73 3.57 -10.15
N GLU A 110 -21.55 3.69 -10.77
CA GLU A 110 -20.55 2.62 -10.79
C GLU A 110 -20.03 2.29 -9.38
N ILE A 111 -19.83 3.32 -8.55
CA ILE A 111 -19.38 3.17 -7.16
C ILE A 111 -20.45 2.45 -6.33
N LEU A 112 -21.72 2.88 -6.42
CA LEU A 112 -22.83 2.25 -5.70
C LEU A 112 -23.05 0.79 -6.13
N GLU A 113 -22.89 0.49 -7.41
CA GLU A 113 -22.97 -0.89 -7.89
C GLU A 113 -21.84 -1.75 -7.31
N ALA A 114 -20.61 -1.21 -7.25
CA ALA A 114 -19.47 -1.88 -6.63
C ALA A 114 -19.69 -2.15 -5.14
N ILE A 115 -20.26 -1.19 -4.40
CA ILE A 115 -20.63 -1.32 -2.99
C ILE A 115 -21.68 -2.44 -2.82
N ARG A 116 -22.75 -2.42 -3.62
CA ARG A 116 -23.83 -3.43 -3.56
C ARG A 116 -23.30 -4.84 -3.82
N LYS A 117 -22.52 -5.03 -4.90
CA LYS A 117 -21.89 -6.33 -5.23
C LYS A 117 -20.97 -6.80 -4.12
N THR A 118 -20.20 -5.91 -3.52
CA THR A 118 -19.29 -6.24 -2.42
C THR A 118 -20.04 -6.67 -1.17
N ARG A 119 -21.13 -5.98 -0.79
CA ARG A 119 -22.01 -6.40 0.33
C ARG A 119 -22.64 -7.76 0.11
N MET A 120 -23.11 -8.05 -1.11
CA MET A 120 -23.68 -9.36 -1.44
C MET A 120 -22.66 -10.48 -1.18
N ILE A 121 -21.41 -10.30 -1.65
CA ILE A 121 -20.34 -11.28 -1.42
C ILE A 121 -20.06 -11.44 0.09
N ALA A 122 -19.97 -10.33 0.83
CA ALA A 122 -19.74 -10.37 2.27
C ALA A 122 -20.85 -11.11 3.02
N ARG A 123 -22.12 -10.84 2.70
CA ARG A 123 -23.29 -11.49 3.29
C ARG A 123 -23.39 -12.97 2.94
N HIS A 124 -23.09 -13.34 1.68
CA HIS A 124 -23.07 -14.74 1.28
C HIS A 124 -21.95 -15.52 1.96
N LYS A 125 -20.78 -14.90 2.20
CA LYS A 125 -19.69 -15.52 2.95
C LYS A 125 -20.05 -15.70 4.43
N ALA A 126 -20.70 -14.71 5.05
CA ALA A 126 -21.15 -14.80 6.44
C ALA A 126 -22.25 -15.86 6.65
N ARG A 127 -23.11 -16.08 5.66
CA ARG A 127 -24.19 -17.09 5.73
C ARG A 127 -23.71 -18.53 5.53
N ALA A 128 -22.48 -18.74 5.07
CA ALA A 128 -21.94 -20.07 4.73
C ALA A 128 -21.24 -20.79 5.90
N VAL A 129 -21.31 -20.28 7.13
CA VAL A 129 -20.88 -21.03 8.33
C VAL A 129 -22.12 -21.66 8.97
N PRO A 130 -22.42 -22.94 8.72
CA PRO A 130 -23.55 -23.60 9.33
C PRO A 130 -23.31 -23.88 10.81
N ALA A 131 -24.36 -23.65 11.58
CA ALA A 131 -24.49 -23.92 13.00
C ALA A 131 -24.36 -25.42 13.33
N ALA A 132 -23.13 -25.92 13.45
CA ALA A 132 -22.86 -27.27 13.96
C ALA A 132 -21.65 -27.28 14.89
N ALA A 133 -21.83 -26.78 16.12
CA ALA A 133 -21.10 -27.21 17.32
C ALA A 133 -21.59 -26.42 18.54
N ARG A 134 -22.66 -26.89 19.17
CA ARG A 134 -23.02 -26.49 20.54
C ARG A 134 -23.39 -27.75 21.32
N ALA A 135 -22.45 -28.27 22.10
CA ALA A 135 -22.67 -29.11 23.29
C ALA A 135 -21.35 -29.49 23.99
N THR A 136 -21.17 -29.03 25.25
CA THR A 136 -20.50 -29.69 26.42
C THR A 136 -19.04 -30.19 26.27
N THR A 137 -18.03 -29.80 27.06
CA THR A 137 -17.88 -29.57 28.51
C THR A 137 -16.57 -28.79 28.78
N ALA A 138 -16.42 -28.26 30.00
CA ALA A 138 -15.40 -27.31 30.46
C ALA A 138 -13.92 -27.70 30.29
N SER A 139 -13.12 -26.77 29.76
CA SER A 139 -11.77 -26.44 30.23
C SER A 139 -11.40 -25.02 29.79
N ALA A 140 -10.57 -24.33 30.57
CA ALA A 140 -10.43 -22.88 30.59
C ALA A 140 -9.78 -22.23 29.35
N SER A 141 -10.41 -21.12 28.93
CA SER A 141 -9.84 -19.93 28.26
C SER A 141 -9.05 -20.08 26.95
N GLU A 142 -9.76 -20.31 25.85
CA GLU A 142 -9.32 -19.89 24.50
C GLU A 142 -10.48 -19.17 23.80
N GLY A 143 -10.57 -17.86 24.04
CA GLY A 143 -11.49 -16.97 23.33
C GLY A 143 -10.77 -16.26 22.17
N SER A 144 -11.30 -16.43 20.97
CA SER A 144 -11.20 -15.52 19.81
C SER A 144 -9.79 -15.11 19.32
N GLY A 145 -8.95 -16.08 18.95
CA GLY A 145 -7.63 -15.81 18.36
C GLY A 145 -7.64 -14.94 17.08
N GLU A 146 -8.74 -14.83 16.34
CA GLU A 146 -8.79 -14.02 15.13
C GLU A 146 -8.98 -12.52 15.42
N GLU A 147 -9.87 -12.15 16.34
CA GLU A 147 -10.11 -10.73 16.70
C GLU A 147 -8.88 -10.10 17.37
N THR A 148 -8.14 -10.89 18.16
CA THR A 148 -6.90 -10.47 18.81
C THR A 148 -5.79 -10.22 17.78
N VAL A 149 -5.73 -11.04 16.73
CA VAL A 149 -4.75 -10.87 15.64
C VAL A 149 -5.05 -9.61 14.83
N PHE A 150 -6.32 -9.34 14.50
CA PHE A 150 -6.69 -8.13 13.77
C PHE A 150 -6.46 -6.86 14.59
N SER A 151 -6.77 -6.89 15.88
CA SER A 151 -6.51 -5.78 16.80
C SER A 151 -5.00 -5.52 16.95
N GLY A 152 -4.20 -6.59 17.06
CA GLY A 152 -2.74 -6.49 17.08
C GLY A 152 -2.16 -5.90 15.79
N LEU A 153 -2.69 -6.29 14.63
CA LEU A 153 -2.23 -5.79 13.33
C LEU A 153 -2.58 -4.30 13.14
N ALA A 154 -3.78 -3.89 13.54
CA ALA A 154 -4.20 -2.49 13.49
C ALA A 154 -3.29 -1.61 14.37
N LEU A 155 -2.93 -2.10 15.56
CA LEU A 155 -2.01 -1.42 16.46
C LEU A 155 -0.60 -1.34 15.88
N ALA A 156 -0.09 -2.43 15.30
CA ALA A 156 1.22 -2.46 14.64
C ALA A 156 1.30 -1.47 13.45
N ASN A 157 0.25 -1.39 12.63
CA ASN A 157 0.17 -0.43 11.52
C ASN A 157 0.13 1.02 12.01
N LYS A 158 -0.65 1.30 13.07
CA LYS A 158 -0.68 2.63 13.70
C LYS A 158 0.70 3.02 14.23
N THR A 159 1.38 2.12 14.92
CA THR A 159 2.75 2.34 15.42
C THR A 159 3.73 2.58 14.28
N ALA A 160 3.68 1.79 13.21
CA ALA A 160 4.52 2.00 12.03
C ALA A 160 4.32 3.39 11.41
N HIS A 161 3.08 3.88 11.35
CA HIS A 161 2.79 5.23 10.89
C HIS A 161 3.39 6.31 11.81
N LEU A 162 3.23 6.16 13.13
CA LEU A 162 3.78 7.11 14.11
C LEU A 162 5.32 7.15 14.08
N CYS A 163 5.96 6.01 13.81
CA CYS A 163 7.41 5.92 13.66
C CYS A 163 7.93 6.44 12.31
N GLY A 164 7.05 6.86 11.38
CA GLY A 164 7.45 7.30 10.03
C GLY A 164 7.82 6.15 9.08
N GLY A 165 7.28 4.95 9.32
CA GLY A 165 7.43 3.75 8.48
C GLY A 165 7.86 2.49 9.25
N VAL A 166 7.69 1.33 8.61
CA VAL A 166 8.02 0.01 9.20
C VAL A 166 9.51 -0.14 9.50
N ALA A 167 10.39 0.47 8.69
CA ALA A 167 11.84 0.41 8.89
C ALA A 167 12.26 1.06 10.23
N LYS A 168 11.76 2.28 10.50
CA LYS A 168 12.00 2.99 11.77
C LYS A 168 11.37 2.29 12.96
N ALA A 169 10.16 1.74 12.79
CA ALA A 169 9.53 0.96 13.86
C ALA A 169 10.35 -0.29 14.24
N ARG A 170 10.99 -0.95 13.26
CA ARG A 170 11.89 -2.08 13.51
C ARG A 170 13.15 -1.64 14.26
N GLU A 171 13.77 -0.53 13.86
CA GLU A 171 14.95 0.03 14.54
C GLU A 171 14.66 0.35 16.02
N ILE A 172 13.50 0.95 16.30
CA ILE A 172 13.04 1.22 17.67
C ILE A 172 12.84 -0.08 18.46
N ALA A 173 12.22 -1.10 17.84
CA ALA A 173 12.04 -2.39 18.49
C ALA A 173 13.36 -3.10 18.82
N GLU A 174 14.37 -2.97 17.96
CA GLU A 174 15.73 -3.48 18.22
C GLU A 174 16.43 -2.69 19.34
N ALA A 175 16.25 -1.37 19.41
CA ALA A 175 16.75 -0.55 20.50
C ALA A 175 16.11 -0.89 21.85
N ILE A 176 14.80 -1.14 21.89
CA ILE A 176 14.10 -1.59 23.11
C ILE A 176 14.65 -2.96 23.56
N ARG A 177 14.88 -3.87 22.61
CA ARG A 177 15.45 -5.19 22.90
C ARG A 177 16.87 -5.07 23.45
N SER A 178 17.72 -4.21 22.87
CA SER A 178 19.09 -4.02 23.34
C SER A 178 19.17 -3.32 24.71
N CYS A 179 18.14 -2.56 25.09
CA CYS A 179 18.00 -2.00 26.43
C CYS A 179 17.54 -3.01 27.48
N GLY A 180 17.20 -4.25 27.10
CA GLY A 180 16.71 -5.28 28.02
C GLY A 180 15.22 -5.19 28.35
N GLY A 181 14.43 -4.46 27.55
CA GLY A 181 12.98 -4.34 27.72
C GLY A 181 12.45 -2.91 27.63
N ILE A 182 11.12 -2.79 27.59
CA ILE A 182 10.42 -1.50 27.46
C ILE A 182 10.67 -0.61 28.69
N ASP A 183 10.59 -1.16 29.89
CA ASP A 183 10.76 -0.38 31.13
C ASP A 183 12.14 0.26 31.24
N THR A 184 13.19 -0.48 30.87
CA THR A 184 14.57 0.05 30.86
C THR A 184 14.75 1.12 29.79
N PHE A 185 14.13 0.94 28.62
CA PHE A 185 14.16 1.94 27.55
C PHE A 185 13.48 3.25 27.96
N LEU A 186 12.31 3.17 28.60
CA LEU A 186 11.58 4.35 29.10
C LEU A 186 12.38 5.11 30.16
N LYS A 187 12.99 4.40 31.13
CA LYS A 187 13.89 5.03 32.12
C LYS A 187 15.06 5.77 31.46
N ARG A 188 15.63 5.23 30.38
CA ARG A 188 16.69 5.90 29.63
C ARG A 188 16.20 7.14 28.90
N LEU A 189 14.98 7.12 28.35
CA LEU A 189 14.37 8.29 27.71
C LEU A 189 14.08 9.40 28.71
N GLU A 190 13.60 9.08 29.91
CA GLU A 190 13.40 10.05 31.00
C GLU A 190 14.72 10.72 31.40
N LEU A 191 15.78 9.94 31.57
CA LEU A 191 17.11 10.47 31.88
C LEU A 191 17.67 11.37 30.76
N ILE A 192 17.48 11.00 29.49
CA ILE A 192 17.87 11.84 28.36
C ILE A 192 17.06 13.15 28.35
N ALA A 193 15.76 13.08 28.64
CA ALA A 193 14.91 14.26 28.71
C ALA A 193 15.38 15.22 29.83
N GLU A 194 15.73 14.70 31.00
CA GLU A 194 16.27 15.48 32.13
C GLU A 194 17.58 16.20 31.76
N ILE A 195 18.50 15.53 31.06
CA ILE A 195 19.75 16.13 30.58
C ILE A 195 19.46 17.25 29.58
N LEU A 196 18.60 16.99 28.59
CA LEU A 196 18.28 17.96 27.54
C LEU A 196 17.52 19.18 28.08
N SER A 197 16.70 19.02 29.12
CA SER A 197 16.04 20.14 29.80
C SER A 197 17.01 20.98 30.61
N SER A 198 18.05 20.36 31.19
CA SER A 198 19.05 21.07 31.99
C SER A 198 20.01 21.92 31.14
N ASP A 199 20.29 21.50 29.89
CA ASP A 199 21.18 22.22 28.97
C ASP A 199 20.54 23.50 28.38
N THR A 200 19.21 23.65 28.45
CA THR A 200 18.50 24.83 27.94
C THR A 200 18.47 26.05 28.87
N ASP A 201 18.94 25.90 30.11
CA ASP A 201 18.91 26.95 31.15
C ASP A 201 20.27 27.65 31.36
N LEU A 202 21.25 27.45 30.45
CA LEU A 202 22.59 28.07 30.46
C LEU A 202 22.77 29.04 29.28
#